data_AF-A0A7S0CD27-F1
#
_entry.id   AF-A0A7S0CD27-F1
#
_cell.length_a   1.000
_cell.length_b   1.000
_cell.length_c   1.000
_cell.angle_alpha   90.00
_cell.angle_beta   90.00
_cell.angle_gamma   90.00
#
_symmetry.space_group_name_H-M   'P 1'
#
loop_
_entity.id
_entity.type
_entity.pdbx_description
1 polymer ?
#
loop_
_entity_poly.entity_id
_entity_poly.type
_entity_poly.pdbx_seq_one_letter_code
_entity_poly.pdbx_strand_id
1 'polypeptide(L)'
;MLTSKRRNPKDCSEIFDEIHNCVNDTNALRRITREALKDFAAEQVWYLELRSTPRSIFADLSKGALCDKRTYIQTILEEFERFVQSSGASSAPLIPRLLISIDRSGSVEDAVENVSLAVEFSRSTGRYSGFVVGVDLGGNPFKNDVRDFIPALQMARNAGLKISAHVGEIPCGTQNDSNPSLKRAYDEAMALASFHP
;
A
#
# COMPACT_ATOMS: atom_id res chain seq x y z
N MET A 1 8.83 -16.25 -18.64
CA MET A 1 9.74 -15.10 -18.85
C MET A 1 8.88 -13.86 -18.99
N LEU A 2 8.91 -12.95 -18.01
CA LEU A 2 8.34 -11.61 -18.19
C LEU A 2 9.19 -10.92 -19.27
N THR A 3 8.59 -10.64 -20.43
CA THR A 3 9.29 -10.01 -21.55
C THR A 3 9.79 -8.62 -21.14
N SER A 4 10.95 -8.21 -21.68
CA SER A 4 11.63 -6.93 -21.42
C SER A 4 10.90 -5.68 -21.96
N LYS A 5 9.59 -5.78 -22.18
CA LYS A 5 8.77 -4.70 -22.73
C LYS A 5 8.63 -3.60 -21.68
N ARG A 6 8.96 -2.36 -22.06
CA ARG A 6 8.68 -1.19 -21.24
C ARG A 6 7.16 -1.10 -21.03
N ARG A 7 6.72 -1.12 -19.78
CA ARG A 7 5.31 -1.06 -19.39
C ARG A 7 4.94 0.36 -19.00
N ASN A 8 3.85 0.86 -19.55
CA ASN A 8 3.27 2.14 -19.13
C ASN A 8 2.31 1.92 -17.93
N PRO A 9 1.85 2.98 -17.24
CA PRO A 9 0.97 2.82 -16.08
C PRO A 9 -0.32 2.02 -16.31
N LYS A 10 -0.88 2.03 -17.54
CA LYS A 10 -2.03 1.19 -17.89
C LYS A 10 -1.64 -0.29 -17.92
N ASP A 11 -0.56 -0.62 -18.61
CA ASP A 11 -0.05 -2.00 -18.67
C ASP A 11 0.28 -2.54 -17.26
N CYS A 12 0.84 -1.68 -16.39
CA CYS A 12 1.11 -2.05 -15.00
C CYS A 12 -0.17 -2.34 -14.22
N SER A 13 -1.21 -1.53 -14.40
CA SER A 13 -2.50 -1.71 -13.70
C SER A 13 -3.13 -3.06 -14.05
N GLU A 14 -3.12 -3.46 -15.33
CA GLU A 14 -3.65 -4.75 -15.78
C GLU A 14 -2.88 -5.94 -15.16
N ILE A 15 -1.57 -5.81 -15.00
CA ILE A 15 -0.76 -6.86 -14.38
C ILE A 15 -1.05 -6.97 -12.88
N PHE A 16 -1.30 -5.84 -12.20
CA PHE A 16 -1.68 -5.90 -10.79
C PHE A 16 -3.01 -6.62 -10.58
N ASP A 17 -3.97 -6.46 -11.48
CA ASP A 17 -5.23 -7.21 -11.43
C ASP A 17 -4.98 -8.73 -11.49
N GLU A 18 -4.05 -9.19 -12.33
CA GLU A 18 -3.66 -10.60 -12.40
C GLU A 18 -2.88 -11.08 -11.16
N ILE A 19 -2.00 -10.23 -10.61
CA ILE A 19 -1.29 -10.55 -9.37
C ILE A 19 -2.28 -10.69 -8.21
N HIS A 20 -3.32 -9.86 -8.15
CA HIS A 20 -4.36 -9.97 -7.14
C HIS A 20 -5.12 -11.30 -7.20
N ASN A 21 -5.27 -11.88 -8.40
CA ASN A 21 -5.84 -13.21 -8.56
C ASN A 21 -4.92 -14.32 -8.03
N CYS A 22 -3.61 -14.09 -8.03
CA CYS A 22 -2.61 -15.05 -7.57
C CYS A 22 -2.37 -14.99 -6.04
N VAL A 23 -2.62 -13.85 -5.40
CA VAL A 23 -2.43 -13.65 -3.95
C VAL A 23 -3.78 -13.49 -3.27
N ASN A 24 -4.65 -14.47 -3.46
CA ASN A 24 -6.05 -14.41 -3.05
C ASN A 24 -6.34 -15.14 -1.72
N ASP A 25 -5.33 -15.65 -1.02
CA ASP A 25 -5.48 -16.21 0.32
C ASP A 25 -4.36 -15.84 1.31
N THR A 26 -4.58 -16.13 2.58
CA THR A 26 -3.62 -15.79 3.65
C THR A 26 -2.31 -16.55 3.54
N ASN A 27 -2.28 -17.77 2.99
CA ASN A 27 -1.05 -18.56 2.83
C ASN A 27 -0.15 -17.93 1.75
N ALA A 28 -0.73 -17.52 0.63
CA ALA A 28 -0.07 -16.78 -0.43
C ALA A 28 0.45 -15.45 0.12
N LEU A 29 -0.36 -14.70 0.87
CA LEU A 29 0.05 -13.44 1.49
C LEU A 29 1.26 -13.60 2.43
N ARG A 30 1.24 -14.62 3.30
CA ARG A 30 2.40 -14.94 4.17
C ARG A 30 3.64 -15.23 3.36
N ARG A 31 3.50 -16.07 2.34
CA ARG A 31 4.61 -16.48 1.48
C ARG A 31 5.25 -15.27 0.80
N ILE A 32 4.46 -14.46 0.10
CA ILE A 32 5.01 -13.33 -0.67
C ILE A 32 5.62 -12.26 0.25
N THR A 33 5.04 -12.04 1.43
CA THR A 33 5.59 -11.10 2.42
C THR A 33 6.97 -11.55 2.88
N ARG A 34 7.09 -12.83 3.25
CA ARG A 34 8.36 -13.41 3.69
C ARG A 34 9.41 -13.46 2.58
N GLU A 35 9.02 -13.77 1.34
CA GLU A 35 9.92 -13.75 0.19
C GLU A 35 10.45 -12.33 -0.07
N ALA A 36 9.57 -11.32 -0.10
CA ALA A 36 9.99 -9.92 -0.26
C ALA A 36 10.99 -9.47 0.82
N LEU A 37 10.77 -9.80 2.09
CA LEU A 37 11.71 -9.50 3.17
C LEU A 37 13.09 -10.16 2.97
N LYS A 38 13.10 -11.42 2.54
CA LYS A 38 14.34 -12.16 2.26
C LYS A 38 15.11 -11.55 1.10
N ASP A 39 14.41 -11.16 0.03
CA ASP A 39 15.02 -10.56 -1.15
C ASP A 39 15.69 -9.22 -0.78
N PHE A 40 14.97 -8.33 -0.08
CA PHE A 40 15.55 -7.06 0.38
C PHE A 40 16.71 -7.25 1.36
N ALA A 41 16.64 -8.22 2.27
CA ALA A 41 17.73 -8.52 3.18
C ALA A 41 18.97 -9.07 2.44
N ALA A 42 18.77 -9.89 1.40
CA ALA A 42 19.85 -10.40 0.55
C ALA A 42 20.54 -9.28 -0.25
N GLU A 43 19.79 -8.24 -0.61
CA GLU A 43 20.31 -7.00 -1.21
C GLU A 43 20.90 -6.02 -0.18
N GLN A 44 21.06 -6.45 1.07
CA GLN A 44 21.61 -5.63 2.16
C GLN A 44 20.81 -4.34 2.41
N VAL A 45 19.49 -4.38 2.26
CA VAL A 45 18.61 -3.30 2.73
C VAL A 45 18.48 -3.36 4.24
N TRP A 46 18.69 -2.23 4.91
CA TRP A 46 18.65 -2.13 6.38
C TRP A 46 17.28 -1.67 6.89
N TYR A 47 16.54 -0.92 6.08
CA TYR A 47 15.23 -0.40 6.44
C TYR A 47 14.30 -0.46 5.24
N LEU A 48 13.13 -1.04 5.42
CA LEU A 48 12.13 -1.21 4.38
C LEU A 48 10.78 -0.69 4.87
N GLU A 49 10.21 0.25 4.14
CA GLU A 49 8.78 0.57 4.22
C GLU A 49 8.05 -0.18 3.11
N LEU A 50 7.51 -1.35 3.47
CA LEU A 50 6.65 -2.12 2.58
C LEU A 50 5.29 -1.42 2.48
N ARG A 51 4.76 -1.35 1.27
CA ARG A 51 3.43 -0.80 0.98
C ARG A 51 2.50 -1.92 0.59
N SER A 52 1.28 -1.92 1.12
CA SER A 52 0.27 -2.90 0.74
C SER A 52 -1.13 -2.34 0.92
N THR A 53 -2.00 -2.59 -0.04
CA THR A 53 -3.43 -2.25 0.03
C THR A 53 -4.19 -3.43 0.64
N PRO A 54 -4.70 -3.32 1.89
CA PRO A 54 -5.48 -4.38 2.50
C PRO A 54 -6.78 -4.61 1.73
N ARG A 55 -7.11 -5.88 1.50
CA ARG A 55 -8.34 -6.30 0.82
C ARG A 55 -8.88 -7.58 1.42
N SER A 56 -10.16 -7.85 1.21
CA SER A 56 -10.76 -9.13 1.58
C SER A 56 -10.17 -10.24 0.71
N ILE A 57 -9.56 -11.23 1.35
CA ILE A 57 -8.95 -12.41 0.71
C ILE A 57 -9.47 -13.68 1.39
N PHE A 58 -9.31 -14.84 0.78
CA PHE A 58 -9.70 -16.09 1.41
C PHE A 58 -8.80 -16.41 2.62
N ALA A 59 -9.40 -16.84 3.72
CA ALA A 59 -8.65 -17.41 4.84
C ALA A 59 -7.95 -18.70 4.38
N ASP A 60 -8.69 -19.53 3.64
CA ASP A 60 -8.26 -20.78 3.03
C ASP A 60 -9.13 -21.02 1.80
N LEU A 61 -8.50 -21.15 0.62
CA LEU A 61 -9.20 -21.39 -0.65
C LEU A 61 -10.11 -22.62 -0.60
N SER A 62 -9.73 -23.65 0.16
CA SER A 62 -10.51 -24.89 0.27
C SER A 62 -11.80 -24.72 1.09
N LYS A 63 -11.86 -23.72 1.97
CA LYS A 63 -12.99 -23.49 2.88
C LYS A 63 -13.90 -22.35 2.43
N GLY A 64 -13.44 -21.52 1.49
CA GLY A 64 -14.22 -20.41 0.91
C GLY A 64 -14.52 -19.25 1.86
N ALA A 65 -14.10 -19.32 3.13
CA ALA A 65 -14.28 -18.24 4.09
C ALA A 65 -13.34 -17.08 3.75
N LEU A 66 -13.89 -15.87 3.61
CA LEU A 66 -13.11 -14.65 3.46
C LEU A 66 -12.62 -14.16 4.84
N CYS A 67 -11.42 -13.60 4.85
CA CYS A 67 -10.92 -12.81 5.96
C CYS A 67 -10.97 -11.32 5.60
N ASP A 68 -11.10 -10.50 6.64
CA ASP A 68 -11.22 -9.06 6.52
C ASP A 68 -9.86 -8.37 6.36
N LYS A 69 -9.89 -7.06 6.08
CA LYS A 69 -8.68 -6.23 5.93
C LYS A 69 -7.82 -6.21 7.19
N ARG A 70 -8.42 -6.34 8.38
CA ARG A 70 -7.70 -6.49 9.64
C ARG A 70 -6.83 -7.75 9.64
N THR A 71 -7.40 -8.90 9.28
CA THR A 71 -6.69 -10.17 9.20
C THR A 71 -5.58 -10.12 8.15
N TYR A 72 -5.82 -9.45 7.02
CA TYR A 72 -4.81 -9.18 6.00
C TYR A 72 -3.60 -8.46 6.60
N ILE A 73 -3.81 -7.34 7.31
CA ILE A 73 -2.73 -6.57 7.94
C ILE A 73 -2.02 -7.41 8.99
N GLN A 74 -2.75 -8.08 9.88
CA GLN A 74 -2.17 -8.96 10.91
C GLN A 74 -1.27 -10.03 10.29
N THR A 75 -1.68 -10.62 9.17
CA THR A 75 -0.89 -11.63 8.46
C THR A 75 0.48 -11.08 8.03
N ILE A 76 0.54 -9.85 7.51
CA ILE A 76 1.81 -9.19 7.17
C ILE A 76 2.66 -8.94 8.42
N LEU A 77 2.05 -8.37 9.48
CA LEU A 77 2.75 -8.01 10.71
C LEU A 77 3.30 -9.25 11.46
N GLU A 78 2.62 -10.39 11.37
CA GLU A 78 3.11 -11.67 11.89
C GLU A 78 4.36 -12.15 11.15
N GLU A 79 4.42 -11.99 9.82
CA GLU A 79 5.63 -12.34 9.07
C GLU A 79 6.78 -11.36 9.34
N PHE A 80 6.50 -10.09 9.59
CA PHE A 80 7.51 -9.12 10.04
C PHE A 80 8.12 -9.54 11.37
N GLU A 81 7.29 -9.86 12.35
CA GLU A 81 7.73 -10.33 13.66
C GLU A 81 8.57 -11.61 13.54
N ARG A 82 8.07 -12.63 12.83
CA ARG A 82 8.78 -13.89 12.59
C ARG A 82 10.14 -13.66 11.93
N PHE A 83 10.18 -12.80 10.92
CA PHE A 83 11.40 -12.47 10.20
C PHE A 83 12.43 -11.83 11.13
N VAL A 84 12.03 -10.80 11.90
CA VAL A 84 12.90 -10.12 12.86
C VAL A 84 13.40 -11.08 13.94
N GLN A 85 12.53 -11.95 14.48
CA GLN A 85 12.92 -12.96 15.48
C GLN A 85 13.92 -13.98 14.93
N SER A 86 13.75 -14.42 13.68
CA SER A 86 14.67 -15.37 13.04
C SER A 86 16.01 -14.75 12.62
N SER A 87 16.05 -13.45 12.34
CA SER A 87 17.24 -12.75 11.83
C SER A 87 18.22 -12.35 12.95
N GLY A 88 17.80 -12.43 14.22
CA GLY A 88 18.61 -12.10 15.40
C GLY A 88 19.89 -12.92 15.59
N ALA A 89 20.18 -13.88 14.70
CA ALA A 89 21.38 -14.72 14.72
C ALA A 89 22.23 -14.69 13.44
N SER A 90 21.85 -14.00 12.34
CA SER A 90 22.61 -14.03 11.08
C SER A 90 22.49 -12.76 10.21
N SER A 91 23.64 -12.09 10.07
CA SER A 91 24.19 -11.18 9.04
C SER A 91 23.40 -10.05 8.36
N ALA A 92 22.11 -9.77 8.61
CA ALA A 92 21.51 -8.52 8.11
C ALA A 92 20.34 -8.01 8.98
N PRO A 93 20.46 -6.85 9.65
CA PRO A 93 19.37 -6.27 10.42
C PRO A 93 18.42 -5.50 9.49
N LEU A 94 17.64 -6.19 8.67
CA LEU A 94 16.53 -5.55 7.95
C LEU A 94 15.44 -5.17 8.95
N ILE A 95 15.09 -3.90 9.00
CA ILE A 95 14.03 -3.32 9.83
C ILE A 95 12.79 -3.08 8.94
N PRO A 96 11.78 -3.97 8.97
CA PRO A 96 10.59 -3.79 8.17
C PRO A 96 9.57 -2.88 8.87
N ARG A 97 8.91 -2.03 8.09
CA ARG A 97 7.79 -1.16 8.44
C ARG A 97 6.72 -1.24 7.36
N LEU A 98 5.48 -0.95 7.74
CA LEU A 98 4.32 -1.03 6.86
C LEU A 98 3.70 0.35 6.71
N LEU A 99 3.49 0.72 5.44
CA LEU A 99 2.56 1.77 5.04
C LEU A 99 1.29 1.09 4.52
N ILE A 100 0.15 1.39 5.13
CA ILE A 100 -1.14 0.87 4.67
C ILE A 100 -1.63 1.74 3.53
N SER A 101 -1.81 1.14 2.36
CA SER A 101 -2.13 1.87 1.14
C SER A 101 -3.63 2.11 0.99
N ILE A 102 -3.96 3.30 0.51
CA ILE A 102 -5.25 3.68 -0.07
C ILE A 102 -5.11 3.49 -1.59
N ASP A 103 -6.00 2.70 -2.18
CA ASP A 103 -6.11 2.59 -3.65
C ASP A 103 -7.18 3.56 -4.13
N ARG A 104 -6.78 4.62 -4.84
CA ARG A 104 -7.74 5.59 -5.38
C ARG A 104 -8.71 4.99 -6.40
N SER A 105 -8.43 3.80 -6.92
CA SER A 105 -9.35 3.05 -7.81
C SER A 105 -10.57 2.50 -7.05
N GLY A 106 -10.45 2.37 -5.73
CA GLY A 106 -11.51 1.91 -4.82
C GLY A 106 -12.43 3.05 -4.38
N SER A 107 -13.21 2.78 -3.33
CA SER A 107 -14.13 3.76 -2.77
C SER A 107 -13.50 4.62 -1.66
N VAL A 108 -14.12 5.75 -1.36
CA VAL A 108 -13.71 6.59 -0.22
C VAL A 108 -13.95 5.86 1.11
N GLU A 109 -14.99 5.03 1.19
CA GLU A 109 -15.28 4.19 2.35
C GLU A 109 -14.15 3.19 2.61
N ASP A 110 -13.64 2.55 1.55
CA ASP A 110 -12.49 1.64 1.65
C ASP A 110 -11.24 2.38 2.13
N ALA A 111 -11.03 3.62 1.66
CA ALA A 111 -9.92 4.46 2.10
C ALA A 111 -10.02 4.81 3.59
N VAL A 112 -11.21 5.20 4.06
CA VAL A 112 -11.46 5.53 5.47
C VAL A 112 -11.27 4.29 6.36
N GLU A 113 -11.71 3.11 5.91
CA GLU A 113 -11.47 1.85 6.63
C GLU A 113 -9.97 1.56 6.74
N ASN A 114 -9.22 1.66 5.63
CA ASN A 114 -7.77 1.41 5.61
C ASN A 114 -7.02 2.36 6.54
N VAL A 115 -7.35 3.65 6.53
CA VAL A 115 -6.73 4.63 7.44
C VAL A 115 -7.12 4.34 8.89
N SER A 116 -8.37 3.96 9.17
CA SER A 116 -8.81 3.61 10.53
C SER A 116 -7.99 2.44 11.09
N LEU A 117 -7.78 1.40 10.28
CA LEU A 117 -6.93 0.27 10.64
C LEU A 117 -5.48 0.70 10.82
N ALA A 118 -4.95 1.58 9.97
CA ALA A 118 -3.59 2.10 10.11
C ALA A 118 -3.39 2.84 11.43
N VAL A 119 -4.36 3.67 11.82
CA VAL A 119 -4.35 4.37 13.11
C VAL A 119 -4.36 3.37 14.27
N GLU A 120 -5.21 2.34 14.20
CA GLU A 120 -5.28 1.33 15.25
C GLU A 120 -3.96 0.55 15.40
N PHE A 121 -3.40 0.03 14.30
CA PHE A 121 -2.17 -0.75 14.35
C PHE A 121 -0.95 0.10 14.71
N SER A 122 -0.90 1.38 14.31
CA SER A 122 0.18 2.30 14.70
C SER A 122 0.23 2.55 16.22
N ARG A 123 -0.92 2.45 16.89
CA ARG A 123 -1.06 2.59 18.34
C ARG A 123 -0.92 1.28 19.09
N SER A 124 -0.72 0.17 18.38
CA SER A 124 -0.58 -1.14 19.01
C SER A 124 0.63 -1.20 19.94
N THR A 125 0.45 -1.87 21.07
CA THR A 125 1.52 -2.18 22.02
C THR A 125 1.88 -3.67 21.93
N GLY A 126 3.07 -4.03 22.40
CA GLY A 126 3.55 -5.42 22.33
C GLY A 126 4.05 -5.82 20.94
N ARG A 127 3.64 -7.01 20.46
CA ARG A 127 4.28 -7.70 19.32
C ARG A 127 4.27 -6.96 17.98
N TYR A 128 3.31 -6.06 17.76
CA TYR A 128 3.21 -5.27 16.52
C TYR A 128 3.62 -3.81 16.68
N SER A 129 4.12 -3.45 17.86
CA SER A 129 4.43 -2.06 18.18
C SER A 129 5.51 -1.52 17.24
N GLY A 130 5.21 -0.37 16.62
CA GLY A 130 6.13 0.32 15.73
C GLY A 130 6.26 -0.28 14.33
N PHE A 131 5.50 -1.31 13.94
CA PHE A 131 5.54 -1.80 12.55
C PHE A 131 4.77 -0.92 11.57
N VAL A 132 3.59 -0.42 11.93
CA VAL A 132 2.81 0.49 11.05
C VAL A 132 3.25 1.94 11.32
N VAL A 133 3.76 2.62 10.28
CA VAL A 133 4.38 3.95 10.41
C VAL A 133 3.67 5.04 9.62
N GLY A 134 2.72 4.66 8.74
CA GLY A 134 2.03 5.63 7.91
C GLY A 134 1.04 5.01 6.95
N VAL A 135 0.57 5.85 6.05
CA VAL A 135 -0.30 5.48 4.92
C VAL A 135 0.31 5.96 3.62
N ASP A 136 -0.07 5.32 2.53
CA ASP A 136 0.31 5.72 1.18
C ASP A 136 -0.94 5.87 0.31
N LEU A 137 -0.98 6.87 -0.56
CA LEU A 137 -2.01 6.97 -1.60
C LEU A 137 -1.44 6.55 -2.96
N GLY A 138 -2.00 5.51 -3.55
CA GLY A 138 -1.62 5.01 -4.86
C GLY A 138 -2.82 4.54 -5.68
N GLY A 139 -2.62 3.53 -6.52
CA GLY A 139 -3.66 2.97 -7.39
C GLY A 139 -3.67 3.55 -8.79
N ASN A 140 -4.68 3.20 -9.59
CA ASN A 140 -4.74 3.54 -11.01
C ASN A 140 -4.95 5.06 -11.23
N PRO A 141 -4.01 5.80 -11.85
CA PRO A 141 -4.13 7.26 -12.09
C PRO A 141 -5.19 7.68 -13.08
N PHE A 142 -5.80 6.73 -13.78
CA PHE A 142 -6.88 6.98 -14.70
C PHE A 142 -8.26 6.85 -14.05
N LYS A 143 -8.34 6.45 -12.78
CA LYS A 143 -9.59 6.24 -12.04
C LYS A 143 -9.74 7.23 -10.88
N ASN A 144 -10.99 7.65 -10.64
CA ASN A 144 -11.44 8.59 -9.61
C ASN A 144 -10.60 9.88 -9.55
N ASP A 145 -10.91 10.75 -8.60
CA ASP A 145 -10.18 11.99 -8.36
C ASP A 145 -9.51 11.92 -6.99
N VAL A 146 -8.20 12.20 -6.92
CA VAL A 146 -7.46 12.15 -5.65
C VAL A 146 -8.05 13.10 -4.59
N ARG A 147 -8.69 14.19 -5.03
CA ARG A 147 -9.32 15.16 -4.12
C ARG A 147 -10.38 14.52 -3.22
N ASP A 148 -11.03 13.46 -3.69
CA ASP A 148 -12.04 12.71 -2.91
C ASP A 148 -11.42 11.97 -1.72
N PHE A 149 -10.13 11.67 -1.77
CA PHE A 149 -9.40 10.92 -0.74
C PHE A 149 -8.66 11.82 0.26
N ILE A 150 -8.58 13.14 0.00
CA ILE A 150 -7.95 14.11 0.91
C ILE A 150 -8.52 14.05 2.33
N PRO A 151 -9.84 13.91 2.56
CA PRO A 151 -10.38 13.75 3.92
C PRO A 151 -9.82 12.53 4.66
N ALA A 152 -9.64 11.39 3.97
CA ALA A 152 -9.04 10.20 4.56
C ALA A 152 -7.55 10.41 4.90
N LEU A 153 -6.80 11.10 4.02
CA LEU A 153 -5.42 11.50 4.32
C LEU A 153 -5.34 12.47 5.50
N GLN A 154 -6.26 13.43 5.59
CA GLN A 154 -6.34 14.34 6.73
C GLN A 154 -6.63 13.58 8.04
N MET A 155 -7.45 12.52 7.99
CA MET A 155 -7.67 11.64 9.14
C MET A 155 -6.36 10.97 9.60
N ALA A 156 -5.55 10.46 8.67
CA ALA A 156 -4.24 9.88 8.98
C ALA A 156 -3.29 10.90 9.64
N ARG A 157 -3.21 12.11 9.06
CA ARG A 157 -2.39 13.21 9.59
C ARG A 157 -2.80 13.60 11.00
N ASN A 158 -4.10 13.76 11.25
CA ASN A 158 -4.62 14.13 12.56
C ASN A 158 -4.32 13.06 13.62
N ALA A 159 -4.18 11.80 13.21
CA ALA A 159 -3.76 10.71 14.08
C ALA A 159 -2.24 10.61 14.29
N GLY A 160 -1.45 11.45 13.62
CA GLY A 160 0.01 11.50 13.72
C GLY A 160 0.75 10.59 12.73
N LEU A 161 0.03 9.95 11.80
CA LEU A 161 0.65 9.09 10.78
C LEU A 161 1.38 9.91 9.72
N LYS A 162 2.49 9.37 9.22
CA LYS A 162 3.15 9.88 8.02
C LYS A 162 2.38 9.49 6.77
N ILE A 163 2.45 10.34 5.76
CA ILE A 163 1.71 10.16 4.52
C ILE A 163 2.71 10.16 3.37
N SER A 164 2.53 9.22 2.46
CA SER A 164 3.10 9.28 1.12
C SER A 164 1.96 9.36 0.11
N ALA A 165 2.23 9.97 -1.04
CA ALA A 165 1.28 9.98 -2.15
C ALA A 165 2.02 9.82 -3.48
N HIS A 166 1.42 9.04 -4.37
CA HIS A 166 1.79 8.97 -5.77
C HIS A 166 1.31 10.24 -6.49
N VAL A 167 2.22 10.99 -7.09
CA VAL A 167 1.93 12.25 -7.78
C VAL A 167 2.68 12.30 -9.11
N GLY A 168 2.06 12.85 -10.16
CA GLY A 168 2.72 13.06 -11.45
C GLY A 168 2.96 11.79 -12.27
N GLU A 169 2.18 10.73 -12.06
CA GLU A 169 2.32 9.45 -12.78
C GLU A 169 1.83 9.50 -14.23
N ILE A 170 0.98 10.48 -14.55
CA ILE A 170 0.41 10.70 -15.89
C ILE A 170 0.73 12.12 -16.37
N PRO A 171 0.70 12.38 -17.69
CA PRO A 171 0.89 13.72 -18.23
C PRO A 171 -0.03 14.74 -17.54
N CYS A 172 0.59 15.79 -17.01
CA CYS A 172 -0.05 16.88 -16.29
C CYS A 172 -0.15 18.09 -17.21
N GLY A 173 -1.36 18.66 -17.34
CA GLY A 173 -1.59 19.87 -18.13
C GLY A 173 -1.25 21.15 -17.36
N THR A 174 -1.93 22.23 -17.74
CA THR A 174 -1.87 23.51 -17.03
C THR A 174 -3.21 23.86 -16.39
N GLN A 175 -3.24 24.89 -15.55
CA GLN A 175 -4.46 25.40 -14.92
C GLN A 175 -5.60 25.70 -15.91
N ASN A 176 -5.30 26.08 -17.14
CA ASN A 176 -6.31 26.45 -18.15
C ASN A 176 -6.34 25.46 -19.33
N ASP A 177 -5.84 24.24 -19.14
CA ASP A 177 -5.85 23.21 -20.19
C ASP A 177 -7.28 22.85 -20.60
N SER A 178 -7.54 22.85 -21.91
CA SER A 178 -8.84 22.49 -22.47
C SER A 178 -9.13 20.99 -22.44
N ASN A 179 -8.09 20.14 -22.31
CA ASN A 179 -8.26 18.70 -22.19
C ASN A 179 -8.67 18.35 -20.75
N PRO A 180 -9.88 17.80 -20.53
CA PRO A 180 -10.37 17.51 -19.17
C PRO A 180 -9.48 16.56 -18.39
N SER A 181 -8.81 15.61 -19.06
CA SER A 181 -7.92 14.64 -18.40
C SER A 181 -6.62 15.29 -17.94
N LEU A 182 -6.02 16.14 -18.78
CA LEU A 182 -4.80 16.87 -18.43
C LEU A 182 -5.07 17.92 -17.35
N LYS A 183 -6.24 18.58 -17.42
CA LYS A 183 -6.69 19.52 -16.39
C LYS A 183 -6.97 18.81 -15.06
N ARG A 184 -7.62 17.65 -15.06
CA ARG A 184 -7.83 16.84 -13.85
C ARG A 184 -6.50 16.47 -13.20
N ALA A 185 -5.54 15.96 -13.99
CA ALA A 185 -4.21 15.63 -13.49
C ALA A 185 -3.49 16.83 -12.86
N TYR A 186 -3.66 18.03 -13.43
CA TYR A 186 -3.16 19.28 -12.84
C TYR A 186 -3.84 19.59 -11.51
N ASP A 187 -5.17 19.54 -11.45
CA ASP A 187 -5.94 19.85 -10.23
C ASP A 187 -5.63 18.85 -9.10
N GLU A 188 -5.49 17.56 -9.41
CA GLU A 188 -5.06 16.51 -8.47
C GLU A 188 -3.65 16.80 -7.93
N ALA A 189 -2.69 17.11 -8.80
CA ALA A 189 -1.32 17.42 -8.40
C ALA A 189 -1.26 18.68 -7.51
N MET A 190 -2.02 19.72 -7.85
CA MET A 190 -2.10 20.94 -7.04
C MET A 190 -2.78 20.71 -5.69
N ALA A 191 -3.79 19.84 -5.62
CA ALA A 191 -4.43 19.48 -4.37
C ALA A 191 -3.46 18.75 -3.43
N LEU A 192 -2.70 17.78 -3.95
CA LEU A 192 -1.68 17.07 -3.18
C LEU A 192 -0.52 17.99 -2.76
N ALA A 193 -0.04 18.86 -3.65
CA ALA A 193 0.97 19.85 -3.30
C ALA A 193 0.50 20.78 -2.17
N SER A 194 -0.76 21.23 -2.23
CA SER A 194 -1.37 22.08 -1.19
C SER A 194 -1.62 21.31 0.11
N PHE A 195 -1.82 20.00 0.04
CA PHE A 195 -1.98 19.14 1.21
C PHE A 195 -0.65 18.92 1.95
N HIS A 196 0.50 18.96 1.25
CA HIS A 196 1.83 18.70 1.81
C HIS A 196 1.94 17.30 2.47
N PRO A 197 1.70 16.21 1.73
CA PRO A 197 1.70 14.84 2.27
C PRO A 197 2.99 14.50 3.01
#